data_AF-A0A381USX4-F1
#
_entry.id   AF-A0A381USX4-F1
#
_cell.length_a   1.000
_cell.length_b   1.000
_cell.length_c   1.000
_cell.angle_alpha   90.00
_cell.angle_beta   90.00
_cell.angle_gamma   90.00
#
_symmetry.space_group_name_H-M   'P 1'
#
loop_
_entity.id
_entity.type
_entity.pdbx_description
1 polymer ?
#
loop_
_entity_poly.entity_id
_entity_poly.type
_entity_poly.pdbx_seq_one_letter_code
_entity_poly.pdbx_strand_id
1 'polypeptide(L)'
;MTNEGKYVIHATIRTDGTVARKDVIGAIFGQTEGLLGNEMQLRKLQRTGRIGHVDVVLHQHKGKVKGEIQLSTSIDEVSTAVIGAALETIDRIGPCKASIKVLRIENIVSVKRDTVIDRAKELLLNIVNAGADESRNILDEVRSVLTLEKEADYKGMTAGPNVTKSEAIIIVEGRNDVLNLLKFDIKNAIATMGSGIKPELLELAKSKKTVTAFLDGDRGGKLLLMEISGVLGNALTHVAFAPQSREVEHLEMKVVTKSLSQKETAGKIVARIQSQMNREDDRSVGRGSEALETPDEVKAWAGMIDGLKQNQAVIIQEDGSGSDPIGASKLQETLAESSNPQGLVFAGKVTGKIFDYASGAGIENVLGTSVGKVTRKSGVQAYSTEDL
;
A
#
# COMPACT_ATOMS: atom_id res chain seq x y z
N MET A 1 15.41 31.77 30.62
CA MET A 1 14.41 30.79 30.12
C MET A 1 14.47 29.60 31.06
N THR A 2 13.41 29.39 31.84
CA THR A 2 13.27 28.18 32.67
C THR A 2 13.21 26.99 31.73
N ASN A 3 14.24 26.14 31.79
CA ASN A 3 14.30 24.91 31.01
C ASN A 3 13.25 23.96 31.59
N GLU A 4 12.01 24.05 31.12
CA GLU A 4 10.95 23.14 31.52
C GLU A 4 11.37 21.71 31.15
N GLY A 5 11.15 20.76 32.07
CA GLY A 5 11.54 19.37 31.86
C GLY A 5 10.98 18.83 30.54
N LYS A 6 11.75 17.97 29.88
CA LYS A 6 11.31 17.16 28.74
C LYS A 6 10.69 15.85 29.22
N TYR A 7 11.26 15.26 30.27
CA TYR A 7 10.80 14.03 30.88
C TYR A 7 10.60 14.21 32.39
N VAL A 8 9.68 13.45 32.97
CA VAL A 8 9.47 13.37 34.42
C VAL A 8 9.58 11.91 34.86
N ILE A 9 10.55 11.62 35.73
CA ILE A 9 10.71 10.32 36.35
C ILE A 9 9.81 10.28 37.57
N HIS A 10 8.84 9.35 37.58
CA HIS A 10 7.98 9.08 38.72
C HIS A 10 8.49 7.84 39.44
N ALA A 11 8.85 7.98 40.72
CA ALA A 11 9.34 6.87 41.53
C ALA A 11 8.65 6.83 42.90
N THR A 12 8.61 5.65 43.50
CA THR A 12 8.11 5.44 44.86
C THR A 12 9.25 5.10 45.78
N ILE A 13 9.16 5.56 47.02
CA ILE A 13 10.13 5.31 48.09
C ILE A 13 9.43 4.58 49.24
N ARG A 14 10.08 3.55 49.78
CA ARG A 14 9.69 2.86 51.00
C ARG A 14 10.88 2.80 51.96
N THR A 15 10.68 3.17 53.22
CA THR A 15 11.72 3.08 54.26
C THR A 15 11.16 2.50 55.54
N ASP A 16 12.00 1.75 56.26
CA ASP A 16 11.71 1.23 57.60
C ASP A 16 12.38 2.14 58.65
N GLY A 17 11.75 3.29 58.90
CA GLY A 17 12.16 4.26 59.92
C GLY A 17 11.69 5.69 59.59
N THR A 18 12.04 6.65 60.45
CA THR A 18 11.73 8.07 60.22
C THR A 18 12.79 8.71 59.33
N VAL A 19 12.39 9.27 58.19
CA VAL A 19 13.27 9.99 57.26
C VAL A 19 12.63 11.32 56.87
N ALA A 20 13.44 12.37 56.70
CA ALA A 20 12.97 13.67 56.26
C ALA A 20 13.25 13.87 54.75
N ARG A 21 12.54 14.83 54.14
CA ARG A 21 12.74 15.21 52.72
C ARG A 21 14.22 15.50 52.39
N LYS A 22 14.94 16.17 53.29
CA LYS A 22 16.38 16.48 53.12
C LYS A 22 17.26 15.24 53.04
N ASP A 23 16.89 14.15 53.73
CA ASP A 23 17.66 12.91 53.74
C ASP A 23 17.48 12.16 52.42
N VAL A 24 16.25 12.17 51.87
CA VAL A 24 15.95 11.60 50.55
C VAL A 24 16.71 12.33 49.46
N ILE A 25 16.69 13.66 49.46
CA ILE A 25 17.45 14.48 48.52
C ILE A 25 18.95 14.21 48.68
N GLY A 26 19.45 14.15 49.91
CA GLY A 26 20.85 13.85 50.19
C GLY A 26 21.29 12.49 49.65
N ALA A 27 20.46 11.45 49.80
CA ALA A 27 20.73 10.13 49.27
C ALA A 27 20.71 10.10 47.74
N ILE A 28 19.73 10.76 47.11
CA ILE A 28 19.64 10.86 45.65
C ILE A 28 20.90 11.50 45.08
N PHE A 29 21.30 12.67 45.56
CA PHE A 29 22.49 13.32 45.01
C PHE A 29 23.82 12.69 45.47
N GLY A 30 23.84 11.99 46.60
CA GLY A 30 25.08 11.40 47.13
C GLY A 30 25.40 10.04 46.53
N GLN A 31 24.44 9.12 46.56
CA GLN A 31 24.69 7.72 46.19
C GLN A 31 24.71 7.51 44.67
N THR A 32 24.02 8.35 43.89
CA THR A 32 24.05 8.24 42.42
C THR A 32 25.29 8.89 41.79
N GLU A 33 26.01 9.76 42.51
CA GLU A 33 27.17 10.51 41.97
C GLU A 33 28.38 9.62 41.67
N GLY A 34 28.56 8.52 42.40
CA GLY A 34 29.65 7.56 42.17
C GLY A 34 29.36 6.54 41.06
N LEU A 35 28.10 6.40 40.66
CA LEU A 35 27.64 5.42 39.65
C LEU A 35 27.54 6.03 38.26
N LEU A 36 27.22 7.32 38.20
CA LEU A 36 27.03 8.07 36.98
C LEU A 36 28.31 8.86 36.71
N GLY A 37 29.00 8.56 35.60
CA GLY A 37 30.27 9.21 35.24
C GLY A 37 30.20 10.75 35.26
N ASN A 38 31.36 11.42 35.15
CA ASN A 38 31.52 12.87 35.37
C ASN A 38 30.56 13.80 34.60
N GLU A 39 30.01 13.36 33.47
CA GLU A 39 29.05 14.11 32.66
C GLU A 39 27.61 13.99 33.15
N MET A 40 27.30 12.94 33.90
CA MET A 40 25.96 12.55 34.37
C MET A 40 25.76 12.77 35.87
N GLN A 41 26.65 13.54 36.51
CA GLN A 41 26.53 13.91 37.92
C GLN A 41 25.30 14.81 38.15
N LEU A 42 24.40 14.37 39.04
CA LEU A 42 23.12 15.04 39.24
C LEU A 42 23.28 16.49 39.74
N ARG A 43 24.25 16.80 40.62
CA ARG A 43 24.48 18.19 41.07
C ARG A 43 24.89 19.11 39.93
N LYS A 44 25.75 18.63 39.03
CA LYS A 44 26.22 19.39 37.86
C LYS A 44 25.08 19.62 36.87
N LEU A 45 24.30 18.57 36.60
CA LEU A 45 23.14 18.68 35.73
C LEU A 45 22.06 19.62 36.32
N GLN A 46 21.87 19.65 37.64
CA GLN A 46 20.95 20.59 38.28
C GLN A 46 21.43 22.05 38.15
N ARG A 47 22.72 22.31 38.39
CA ARG A 47 23.32 23.65 38.22
C ARG A 47 23.27 24.16 36.78
N THR A 48 23.34 23.25 35.81
CA THR A 48 23.26 23.57 34.38
C THR A 48 21.82 23.60 33.86
N GLY A 49 20.82 23.41 34.72
CA GLY A 49 19.40 23.43 34.36
C GLY A 49 18.95 22.25 33.49
N ARG A 50 19.73 21.16 33.46
CA ARG A 50 19.42 19.91 32.74
C ARG A 50 18.54 18.95 33.54
N ILE A 51 18.50 19.11 34.85
CA ILE A 51 17.51 18.51 35.75
C ILE A 51 16.92 19.59 36.63
N GLY A 52 15.63 19.49 36.88
CA GLY A 52 14.87 20.36 37.76
C GLY A 52 15.05 20.00 39.23
N HIS A 53 14.12 20.49 40.05
CA HIS A 53 14.08 20.12 41.46
C HIS A 53 13.56 18.69 41.63
N VAL A 54 14.07 18.02 42.67
CA VAL A 54 13.54 16.73 43.12
C VAL A 54 12.38 17.03 44.07
N ASP A 55 11.17 16.72 43.62
CA ASP A 55 9.97 16.81 44.44
C ASP A 55 9.77 15.51 45.18
N VAL A 56 9.59 15.60 46.49
CA VAL A 56 9.47 14.44 47.37
C VAL A 56 8.31 14.68 48.31
N VAL A 57 7.32 13.80 48.24
CA VAL A 57 6.16 13.76 49.13
C VAL A 57 6.29 12.51 49.99
N LEU A 58 6.31 12.69 51.32
CA LEU A 58 6.47 11.60 52.28
C LEU A 58 5.24 11.48 53.16
N HIS A 59 4.78 10.24 53.36
CA HIS A 59 3.72 9.86 54.27
C HIS A 59 4.27 8.89 55.30
N GLN A 60 4.18 9.28 56.58
CA GLN A 60 4.67 8.48 57.68
C GLN A 60 3.51 7.79 58.39
N HIS A 61 3.63 6.48 58.63
CA HIS A 61 2.65 5.72 59.38
C HIS A 61 3.31 4.57 60.15
N LYS A 62 3.12 4.55 61.48
CA LYS A 62 3.61 3.49 62.40
C LYS A 62 5.10 3.12 62.19
N GLY A 63 5.98 4.12 62.10
CA GLY A 63 7.42 3.91 61.97
C GLY A 63 7.90 3.48 60.58
N LYS A 64 7.03 3.43 59.58
CA LYS A 64 7.39 3.25 58.16
C LYS A 64 7.06 4.51 57.38
N VAL A 65 7.88 4.81 56.37
CA VAL A 65 7.64 5.92 55.45
C VAL A 65 7.38 5.36 54.05
N LYS A 66 6.31 5.85 53.44
CA LYS A 66 6.05 5.68 52.01
C LYS A 66 6.04 7.06 51.38
N GLY A 67 6.53 7.17 50.15
CA GLY A 67 6.50 8.45 49.46
C GLY A 67 6.62 8.33 47.97
N GLU A 68 6.52 9.47 47.34
CA GLU A 68 6.63 9.65 45.90
C GLU A 68 7.76 10.64 45.62
N ILE A 69 8.52 10.35 44.57
CA ILE A 69 9.62 11.15 44.07
C ILE A 69 9.29 11.49 42.63
N GLN A 70 9.35 12.79 42.30
CA GLN A 70 9.26 13.29 40.95
C GLN A 70 10.54 14.04 40.61
N LEU A 71 11.18 13.64 39.51
CA LEU A 71 12.38 14.28 39.01
C LEU A 71 12.17 14.69 37.55
N SER A 72 12.11 15.99 37.31
CA SER A 72 12.01 16.56 35.97
C SER A 72 13.39 16.66 35.32
N THR A 73 13.57 16.11 34.12
CA THR A 73 14.82 16.16 33.36
C THR A 73 14.58 16.83 32.01
N SER A 74 15.55 17.60 31.49
CA SER A 74 15.49 18.19 30.14
C SER A 74 16.52 17.54 29.19
N ILE A 75 17.02 16.35 29.55
CA ILE A 75 18.01 15.59 28.77
C ILE A 75 17.31 14.52 27.92
N ASP A 76 18.08 13.79 27.11
CA ASP A 76 17.53 12.74 26.26
C ASP A 76 16.95 11.56 27.07
N GLU A 77 16.19 10.71 26.38
CA GLU A 77 15.47 9.59 26.96
C GLU A 77 16.41 8.54 27.58
N VAL A 78 17.54 8.25 26.91
CA VAL A 78 18.51 7.26 27.36
C VAL A 78 19.17 7.74 28.65
N SER A 79 19.66 8.98 28.65
CA SER A 79 20.23 9.62 29.83
C SER A 79 19.24 9.69 30.99
N THR A 80 17.96 9.99 30.70
CA THR A 80 16.89 10.02 31.70
C THR A 80 16.61 8.63 32.28
N ALA A 81 16.60 7.58 31.45
CA ALA A 81 16.43 6.21 31.91
C ALA A 81 17.59 5.75 32.80
N VAL A 82 18.82 6.13 32.46
CA VAL A 82 20.02 5.84 33.28
C VAL A 82 19.92 6.51 34.66
N ILE A 83 19.45 7.76 34.73
CA ILE A 83 19.18 8.44 36.02
C ILE A 83 18.11 7.68 36.81
N GLY A 84 17.02 7.26 36.15
CA GLY A 84 15.97 6.46 36.77
C GLY A 84 16.52 5.16 37.37
N ALA A 85 17.31 4.41 36.60
CA ALA A 85 17.96 3.20 37.08
C ALA A 85 18.90 3.47 38.26
N ALA A 86 19.66 4.56 38.23
CA ALA A 86 20.51 4.96 39.35
C ALA A 86 19.70 5.26 40.62
N LEU A 87 18.50 5.84 40.52
CA LEU A 87 17.62 6.05 41.68
C LEU A 87 17.23 4.73 42.35
N GLU A 88 17.03 3.65 41.58
CA GLU A 88 16.67 2.34 42.14
C GLU A 88 17.82 1.66 42.90
N THR A 89 19.07 2.07 42.64
CA THR A 89 20.24 1.54 43.36
C THR A 89 20.36 2.04 44.79
N ILE A 90 19.60 3.07 45.18
CA ILE A 90 19.64 3.67 46.51
C ILE A 90 19.01 2.72 47.52
N ASP A 91 19.85 2.15 48.39
CA ASP A 91 19.46 1.15 49.38
C ASP A 91 19.35 1.72 50.81
N ARG A 92 19.78 2.96 51.03
CA ARG A 92 19.83 3.61 52.34
C ARG A 92 19.52 5.10 52.27
N ILE A 93 18.68 5.58 53.18
CA ILE A 93 18.33 7.00 53.30
C ILE A 93 18.45 7.42 54.77
N GLY A 94 19.39 8.33 55.05
CA GLY A 94 19.80 8.64 56.41
C GLY A 94 20.28 7.36 57.14
N PRO A 95 19.79 7.06 58.35
CA PRO A 95 20.14 5.83 59.06
C PRO A 95 19.33 4.60 58.61
N CYS A 96 18.28 4.78 57.79
CA CYS A 96 17.28 3.74 57.52
C CYS A 96 17.56 3.00 56.20
N LYS A 97 17.22 1.71 56.14
CA LYS A 97 17.14 0.99 54.87
C LYS A 97 15.98 1.52 54.05
N ALA A 98 16.19 1.67 52.75
CA ALA A 98 15.22 2.20 51.82
C ALA A 98 15.17 1.35 50.54
N SER A 99 14.05 1.42 49.84
CA SER A 99 13.89 0.89 48.50
C SER A 99 13.16 1.93 47.66
N ILE A 100 13.78 2.31 46.54
CA ILE A 100 13.18 3.16 45.52
C ILE A 100 12.81 2.28 44.32
N LYS A 101 11.63 2.51 43.76
CA LYS A 101 11.19 1.88 42.50
C LYS A 101 10.68 2.94 41.55
N VAL A 102 11.24 3.00 40.35
CA VAL A 102 10.73 3.86 39.27
C VAL A 102 9.44 3.24 38.75
N LEU A 103 8.36 4.01 38.78
CA LEU A 103 7.06 3.58 38.27
C LEU A 103 6.97 3.77 36.75
N ARG A 104 7.37 4.96 36.28
CA ARG A 104 7.31 5.35 34.88
C ARG A 104 8.15 6.59 34.61
N ILE A 105 8.59 6.75 33.36
CA ILE A 105 9.20 7.98 32.84
C ILE A 105 8.22 8.57 31.84
N GLU A 106 7.77 9.79 32.09
CA GLU A 106 6.74 10.47 31.30
C GLU A 106 7.35 11.56 30.43
N ASN A 107 7.13 11.52 29.12
CA ASN A 107 7.51 12.60 28.21
C ASN A 107 6.43 13.69 28.24
N ILE A 108 6.75 14.85 28.84
CA ILE A 108 5.79 15.94 29.00
C ILE A 108 5.72 16.85 27.77
N VAL A 109 6.71 16.78 26.86
CA VAL A 109 6.70 17.56 25.61
C VAL A 109 5.72 16.98 24.60
N SER A 110 5.58 15.65 24.51
CA SER A 110 4.58 15.04 23.63
C SER A 110 3.15 15.37 24.07
N VAL A 111 2.87 15.31 25.37
CA VAL A 111 1.54 15.62 25.93
C VAL A 111 1.19 17.11 25.76
N LYS A 112 2.15 18.01 26.05
CA LYS A 112 1.97 19.45 25.80
C LYS A 112 1.81 19.75 24.32
N ARG A 113 2.54 19.05 23.43
CA ARG A 113 2.42 19.23 21.98
C ARG A 113 1.01 18.93 21.50
N ASP A 114 0.40 17.83 21.95
CA ASP A 114 -0.99 17.50 21.60
C ASP A 114 -1.97 18.58 22.10
N THR A 115 -1.78 19.04 23.34
CA THR A 115 -2.60 20.12 23.94
C THR A 115 -2.46 21.45 23.17
N VAL A 116 -1.23 21.80 22.77
CA VAL A 116 -0.94 23.00 21.97
C VAL A 116 -1.55 22.88 20.58
N ILE A 117 -1.45 21.70 19.96
CA ILE A 117 -2.09 21.42 18.67
C ILE A 117 -3.59 21.65 18.81
N ASP A 118 -4.27 21.00 19.76
CA ASP A 118 -5.72 21.11 19.91
C ASP A 118 -6.18 22.54 20.21
N ARG A 119 -5.44 23.27 21.05
CA ARG A 119 -5.71 24.69 21.29
C ARG A 119 -5.51 25.55 20.03
N ALA A 120 -4.50 25.26 19.22
CA ALA A 120 -4.29 25.94 17.95
C ALA A 120 -5.42 25.66 16.95
N LYS A 121 -5.95 24.41 16.90
CA LYS A 121 -7.13 24.07 16.09
C LYS A 121 -8.33 24.93 16.49
N GLU A 122 -8.59 25.02 17.78
CA GLU A 122 -9.71 25.80 18.34
C GLU A 122 -9.57 27.30 18.03
N LEU A 123 -8.39 27.88 18.23
CA LEU A 123 -8.12 29.28 17.91
C LEU A 123 -8.29 29.56 16.41
N LEU A 124 -7.83 28.66 15.56
CA LEU A 124 -7.97 28.79 14.11
C LEU A 124 -9.43 28.70 13.68
N LEU A 125 -10.20 27.77 14.24
CA LEU A 125 -11.65 27.68 14.02
C LEU A 125 -12.36 28.98 14.43
N ASN A 126 -11.96 29.59 15.55
CA ASN A 126 -12.54 30.86 16.00
C ASN A 126 -12.19 32.04 15.09
N ILE A 127 -10.95 32.13 14.60
CA ILE A 127 -10.52 33.16 13.64
C ILE A 127 -11.27 33.00 12.32
N VAL A 128 -11.40 31.77 11.84
CA VAL A 128 -12.16 31.42 10.63
C VAL A 128 -13.63 31.80 10.77
N ASN A 129 -14.26 31.47 11.90
CA ASN A 129 -15.67 31.80 12.15
C ASN A 129 -15.89 33.31 12.33
N ALA A 130 -14.85 34.06 12.72
CA ALA A 130 -14.88 35.51 12.89
C ALA A 130 -14.51 36.29 11.61
N GLY A 131 -13.99 35.63 10.58
CA GLY A 131 -13.57 36.26 9.32
C GLY A 131 -14.67 36.24 8.26
N ALA A 132 -15.19 37.42 7.92
CA ALA A 132 -16.02 37.62 6.73
C ALA A 132 -15.16 37.61 5.45
N ASP A 133 -15.56 36.79 4.49
CA ASP A 133 -15.43 36.89 3.04
C ASP A 133 -14.11 36.80 2.26
N GLU A 134 -12.93 36.63 2.87
CA GLU A 134 -11.72 36.34 2.06
C GLU A 134 -10.91 35.18 2.63
N SER A 135 -11.25 33.94 2.22
CA SER A 135 -10.31 32.81 1.99
C SER A 135 -11.00 31.44 1.97
N ARG A 136 -11.72 31.12 0.88
CA ARG A 136 -12.15 29.72 0.64
C ARG A 136 -10.96 28.74 0.52
N ASN A 137 -9.82 29.21 0.03
CA ASN A 137 -8.65 28.35 -0.23
C ASN A 137 -7.86 27.99 1.04
N ILE A 138 -7.69 28.93 2.00
CA ILE A 138 -6.99 28.66 3.27
C ILE A 138 -7.84 27.71 4.15
N LEU A 139 -9.16 27.86 4.08
CA LEU A 139 -10.11 27.00 4.78
C LEU A 139 -10.01 25.52 4.37
N ASP A 140 -9.88 25.25 3.08
CA ASP A 140 -9.73 23.88 2.56
C ASP A 140 -8.34 23.30 2.86
N GLU A 141 -7.29 24.11 2.77
CA GLU A 141 -5.92 23.69 3.10
C GLU A 141 -5.77 23.36 4.60
N VAL A 142 -6.36 24.17 5.47
CA VAL A 142 -6.32 23.92 6.92
C VAL A 142 -7.28 22.80 7.34
N ARG A 143 -8.46 22.66 6.70
CA ARG A 143 -9.30 21.45 6.89
C ARG A 143 -8.54 20.19 6.52
N SER A 144 -7.72 20.19 5.49
CA SER A 144 -6.94 19.00 5.12
C SER A 144 -5.94 18.56 6.21
N VAL A 145 -5.43 19.51 7.01
CA VAL A 145 -4.50 19.26 8.13
C VAL A 145 -5.25 18.87 9.40
N LEU A 146 -6.45 19.42 9.62
CA LEU A 146 -7.30 19.14 10.78
C LEU A 146 -8.15 17.86 10.65
N THR A 147 -8.43 17.44 9.41
CA THR A 147 -9.23 16.25 9.05
C THR A 147 -8.34 15.06 8.70
N LEU A 148 -7.15 14.98 9.26
CA LEU A 148 -6.43 13.71 9.34
C LEU A 148 -7.11 12.85 10.42
N GLU A 149 -8.34 12.40 10.12
CA GLU A 149 -8.77 11.13 10.71
C GLU A 149 -7.68 10.12 10.37
N LYS A 150 -7.11 9.49 11.41
CA LYS A 150 -5.99 8.57 11.25
C LYS A 150 -6.37 7.53 10.20
N GLU A 151 -5.56 7.43 9.16
CA GLU A 151 -5.54 6.27 8.28
C GLU A 151 -5.57 5.02 9.15
N ALA A 152 -6.50 4.11 8.86
CA ALA A 152 -6.60 2.83 9.50
C ALA A 152 -5.72 1.83 8.77
N ASP A 153 -5.22 0.83 9.50
CA ASP A 153 -4.64 -0.35 8.88
C ASP A 153 -5.73 -1.43 8.77
N TYR A 154 -5.91 -1.96 7.57
CA TYR A 154 -6.72 -3.15 7.34
C TYR A 154 -5.84 -4.29 6.82
N LYS A 155 -5.43 -5.18 7.73
CA LYS A 155 -4.61 -6.36 7.42
C LYS A 155 -3.35 -6.00 6.59
N GLY A 156 -2.66 -4.91 6.97
CA GLY A 156 -1.47 -4.42 6.28
C GLY A 156 -1.76 -3.65 4.98
N MET A 157 -2.97 -3.13 4.79
CA MET A 157 -3.34 -2.19 3.73
C MET A 157 -3.77 -0.86 4.37
N THR A 158 -3.32 0.26 3.78
CA THR A 158 -3.80 1.59 4.19
C THR A 158 -5.28 1.72 3.84
N ALA A 159 -6.10 2.10 4.80
CA ALA A 159 -7.54 2.19 4.66
C ALA A 159 -8.12 3.42 5.37
N GLY A 160 -9.29 3.86 4.93
CA GLY A 160 -10.11 4.80 5.68
C GLY A 160 -10.79 4.11 6.87
N PRO A 161 -11.13 4.86 7.93
CA PRO A 161 -11.63 4.30 9.19
C PRO A 161 -12.99 3.58 9.06
N ASN A 162 -13.73 3.82 7.98
CA ASN A 162 -15.05 3.25 7.73
C ASN A 162 -15.05 2.11 6.71
N VAL A 163 -13.90 1.64 6.24
CA VAL A 163 -13.82 0.54 5.26
C VAL A 163 -14.55 -0.73 5.70
N THR A 164 -14.44 -1.11 6.98
CA THR A 164 -15.10 -2.31 7.51
C THR A 164 -16.59 -2.08 7.78
N LYS A 165 -16.99 -0.87 8.18
CA LYS A 165 -18.37 -0.53 8.58
C LYS A 165 -19.27 -0.15 7.42
N SER A 166 -18.71 0.46 6.38
CA SER A 166 -19.47 0.96 5.21
C SER A 166 -19.99 -0.21 4.36
N GLU A 167 -21.17 -0.06 3.76
CA GLU A 167 -21.70 -1.02 2.76
C GLU A 167 -21.04 -0.88 1.38
N ALA A 168 -20.31 0.22 1.17
CA ALA A 168 -19.58 0.52 -0.05
C ALA A 168 -18.10 0.78 0.24
N ILE A 169 -17.21 0.38 -0.66
CA ILE A 169 -15.77 0.64 -0.58
C ILE A 169 -15.22 1.20 -1.90
N ILE A 170 -14.13 1.96 -1.79
CA ILE A 170 -13.38 2.49 -2.94
C ILE A 170 -11.97 1.91 -2.88
N ILE A 171 -11.55 1.19 -3.92
CA ILE A 171 -10.21 0.62 -4.03
C ILE A 171 -9.34 1.60 -4.82
N VAL A 172 -8.19 1.96 -4.28
CA VAL A 172 -7.19 2.86 -4.88
C VAL A 172 -5.81 2.19 -4.91
N GLU A 173 -4.85 2.78 -5.62
CA GLU A 173 -3.52 2.20 -5.81
C GLU A 173 -2.64 2.38 -4.57
N GLY A 174 -2.50 3.62 -4.12
CA GLY A 174 -1.51 4.04 -3.14
C GLY A 174 -2.09 4.57 -1.83
N ARG A 175 -1.21 4.68 -0.83
CA ARG A 175 -1.52 5.34 0.44
C ARG A 175 -1.91 6.80 0.26
N ASN A 176 -1.22 7.53 -0.61
CA ASN A 176 -1.48 8.95 -0.85
C ASN A 176 -2.87 9.18 -1.46
N ASP A 177 -3.39 8.24 -2.24
CA ASP A 177 -4.76 8.28 -2.74
C ASP A 177 -5.78 8.21 -1.61
N VAL A 178 -5.59 7.26 -0.67
CA VAL A 178 -6.42 7.14 0.54
C VAL A 178 -6.37 8.43 1.33
N LEU A 179 -5.18 9.00 1.53
CA LEU A 179 -5.02 10.27 2.22
C LEU A 179 -5.73 11.41 1.49
N ASN A 180 -5.64 11.48 0.16
CA ASN A 180 -6.33 12.51 -0.61
C ASN A 180 -7.85 12.38 -0.52
N LEU A 181 -8.38 11.16 -0.57
CA LEU A 181 -9.81 10.90 -0.38
C LEU A 181 -10.28 11.24 1.04
N LEU A 182 -9.48 10.96 2.07
CA LEU A 182 -9.79 11.32 3.45
C LEU A 182 -9.87 12.85 3.65
N LYS A 183 -9.02 13.64 2.97
CA LYS A 183 -9.12 15.11 2.98
C LYS A 183 -10.49 15.61 2.52
N PHE A 184 -11.20 14.82 1.71
CA PHE A 184 -12.53 15.14 1.18
C PHE A 184 -13.66 14.38 1.91
N ASP A 185 -13.42 13.90 3.13
CA ASP A 185 -14.38 13.18 3.99
C ASP A 185 -14.82 11.80 3.41
N ILE A 186 -14.05 11.24 2.47
CA ILE A 186 -14.31 9.92 1.89
C ILE A 186 -13.57 8.85 2.72
N LYS A 187 -14.28 8.26 3.69
CA LYS A 187 -13.72 7.40 4.76
C LYS A 187 -13.69 5.91 4.47
N ASN A 188 -14.12 5.50 3.29
CA ASN A 188 -14.29 4.09 2.89
C ASN A 188 -13.32 3.66 1.76
N ALA A 189 -12.21 4.38 1.61
CA ALA A 189 -11.16 4.06 0.64
C ALA A 189 -10.16 3.03 1.19
N ILE A 190 -9.61 2.15 0.35
CA ILE A 190 -8.57 1.17 0.70
C ILE A 190 -7.53 1.05 -0.42
N ALA A 191 -6.24 1.06 -0.06
CA ALA A 191 -5.13 0.97 -1.00
C ALA A 191 -4.67 -0.47 -1.25
N THR A 192 -4.35 -0.81 -2.49
CA THR A 192 -3.73 -2.10 -2.87
C THR A 192 -2.23 -2.16 -2.57
N MET A 193 -1.57 -1.01 -2.33
CA MET A 193 -0.16 -0.88 -1.94
C MET A 193 0.85 -1.40 -2.99
N GLY A 194 0.49 -1.39 -4.27
CA GLY A 194 1.42 -1.63 -5.40
C GLY A 194 2.13 -2.99 -5.45
N SER A 195 1.82 -3.92 -4.54
CA SER A 195 2.48 -5.23 -4.38
C SER A 195 1.56 -6.41 -4.77
N GLY A 196 0.59 -6.12 -5.64
CA GLY A 196 -0.45 -7.04 -6.04
C GLY A 196 -1.61 -7.12 -5.06
N ILE A 197 -2.72 -7.71 -5.52
CA ILE A 197 -3.97 -7.72 -4.76
C ILE A 197 -3.98 -8.81 -3.70
N LYS A 198 -4.02 -8.40 -2.44
CA LYS A 198 -4.10 -9.28 -1.27
C LYS A 198 -5.44 -10.06 -1.22
N PRO A 199 -5.44 -11.36 -0.86
CA PRO A 199 -6.67 -12.14 -0.69
C PRO A 199 -7.67 -11.52 0.30
N GLU A 200 -7.16 -10.83 1.31
CA GLU A 200 -7.92 -10.09 2.32
C GLU A 200 -8.82 -9.00 1.72
N LEU A 201 -8.38 -8.38 0.61
CA LEU A 201 -9.17 -7.37 -0.10
C LEU A 201 -10.33 -8.03 -0.85
N LEU A 202 -10.13 -9.24 -1.38
CA LEU A 202 -11.18 -10.02 -2.04
C LEU A 202 -12.29 -10.41 -1.05
N GLU A 203 -11.92 -10.91 0.14
CA GLU A 203 -12.89 -11.21 1.20
C GLU A 203 -13.71 -9.97 1.58
N LEU A 204 -13.01 -8.85 1.78
CA LEU A 204 -13.64 -7.59 2.09
C LEU A 204 -14.60 -7.17 0.98
N ALA A 205 -14.16 -7.17 -0.28
CA ALA A 205 -14.97 -6.77 -1.42
C ALA A 205 -16.26 -7.61 -1.56
N LYS A 206 -16.18 -8.93 -1.36
CA LYS A 206 -17.35 -9.83 -1.39
C LYS A 206 -18.39 -9.50 -0.31
N SER A 207 -17.97 -8.92 0.82
CA SER A 207 -18.88 -8.52 1.90
C SER A 207 -19.64 -7.21 1.65
N LYS A 208 -19.30 -6.48 0.57
CA LYS A 208 -19.83 -5.13 0.29
C LYS A 208 -20.85 -5.16 -0.84
N LYS A 209 -21.81 -4.23 -0.78
CA LYS A 209 -22.82 -4.04 -1.83
C LYS A 209 -22.26 -3.31 -3.05
N THR A 210 -21.39 -2.34 -2.81
CA THR A 210 -20.77 -1.53 -3.86
C THR A 210 -19.26 -1.53 -3.70
N VAL A 211 -18.56 -2.01 -4.72
CA VAL A 211 -17.09 -1.97 -4.79
C VAL A 211 -16.70 -1.16 -6.01
N THR A 212 -16.03 -0.04 -5.80
CA THR A 212 -15.58 0.86 -6.88
C THR A 212 -14.06 0.86 -6.95
N ALA A 213 -13.46 0.58 -8.10
CA ALA A 213 -12.04 0.88 -8.31
C ALA A 213 -11.91 2.33 -8.78
N PHE A 214 -11.12 3.15 -8.09
CA PHE A 214 -10.81 4.52 -8.50
C PHE A 214 -9.31 4.62 -8.78
N LEU A 215 -8.97 4.72 -10.06
CA LEU A 215 -7.62 4.48 -10.57
C LEU A 215 -7.09 5.70 -11.32
N ASP A 216 -5.77 5.76 -11.43
CA ASP A 216 -5.06 6.82 -12.14
C ASP A 216 -5.38 6.85 -13.63
N GLY A 217 -5.35 8.05 -14.22
CA GLY A 217 -5.74 8.30 -15.61
C GLY A 217 -4.65 7.98 -16.63
N ASP A 218 -3.76 7.05 -16.29
CA ASP A 218 -2.56 6.72 -17.05
C ASP A 218 -2.59 5.25 -17.54
N ARG A 219 -1.44 4.72 -17.97
CA ARG A 219 -1.34 3.31 -18.37
C ARG A 219 -1.27 2.38 -17.15
N GLY A 220 -0.61 2.80 -16.07
CA GLY A 220 -0.50 2.03 -14.84
C GLY A 220 -1.87 1.71 -14.24
N GLY A 221 -2.73 2.71 -14.10
CA GLY A 221 -4.10 2.55 -13.62
C GLY A 221 -4.95 1.61 -14.47
N LYS A 222 -4.75 1.58 -15.80
CA LYS A 222 -5.45 0.62 -16.69
C LYS A 222 -4.97 -0.82 -16.47
N LEU A 223 -3.67 -1.03 -16.27
CA LEU A 223 -3.12 -2.36 -15.98
C LEU A 223 -3.58 -2.86 -14.61
N LEU A 224 -3.57 -1.98 -13.61
CA LEU A 224 -4.09 -2.29 -12.29
C LEU A 224 -5.59 -2.65 -12.34
N LEU A 225 -6.39 -1.99 -13.19
CA LEU A 225 -7.78 -2.40 -13.40
C LEU A 225 -7.90 -3.84 -13.89
N MET A 226 -7.04 -4.27 -14.81
CA MET A 226 -7.07 -5.64 -15.33
C MET A 226 -6.75 -6.65 -14.21
N GLU A 227 -5.78 -6.33 -13.36
CA GLU A 227 -5.46 -7.15 -12.18
C GLU A 227 -6.63 -7.20 -11.20
N ILE A 228 -7.22 -6.06 -10.84
CA ILE A 228 -8.39 -5.95 -9.96
C ILE A 228 -9.57 -6.72 -10.53
N SER A 229 -9.85 -6.57 -11.82
CA SER A 229 -10.93 -7.30 -12.46
C SER A 229 -10.68 -8.80 -12.49
N GLY A 230 -9.44 -9.24 -12.70
CA GLY A 230 -9.07 -10.65 -12.70
C GLY A 230 -9.24 -11.31 -11.33
N VAL A 231 -8.85 -10.62 -10.26
CA VAL A 231 -8.93 -11.16 -8.89
C VAL A 231 -10.33 -11.01 -8.28
N LEU A 232 -10.97 -9.85 -8.42
CA LEU A 232 -12.28 -9.58 -7.81
C LEU A 232 -13.45 -10.11 -8.64
N GLY A 233 -13.30 -10.24 -9.95
CA GLY A 233 -14.37 -10.69 -10.85
C GLY A 233 -15.68 -9.92 -10.62
N ASN A 234 -16.75 -10.66 -10.33
CA ASN A 234 -18.09 -10.10 -10.11
C ASN A 234 -18.23 -9.25 -8.84
N ALA A 235 -17.27 -9.30 -7.90
CA ALA A 235 -17.29 -8.44 -6.73
C ALA A 235 -17.01 -6.97 -7.09
N LEU A 236 -16.30 -6.70 -8.19
CA LEU A 236 -16.06 -5.34 -8.68
C LEU A 236 -17.31 -4.80 -9.40
N THR A 237 -17.96 -3.79 -8.81
CA THR A 237 -19.23 -3.27 -9.34
C THR A 237 -19.04 -2.09 -10.30
N HIS A 238 -18.15 -1.17 -9.96
CA HIS A 238 -17.97 0.09 -10.65
C HIS A 238 -16.49 0.44 -10.79
N VAL A 239 -16.19 1.31 -11.74
CA VAL A 239 -14.85 1.84 -11.98
C VAL A 239 -14.96 3.32 -12.28
N ALA A 240 -14.05 4.09 -11.68
CA ALA A 240 -13.83 5.49 -11.96
C ALA A 240 -12.35 5.67 -12.33
N PHE A 241 -12.08 6.61 -13.23
CA PHE A 241 -10.72 7.02 -13.56
C PHE A 241 -10.51 8.49 -13.21
N ALA A 242 -9.30 8.80 -12.78
CA ALA A 242 -8.82 10.18 -12.79
C ALA A 242 -8.77 10.72 -14.23
N PRO A 243 -8.80 12.04 -14.43
CA PRO A 243 -8.58 12.64 -15.75
C PRO A 243 -7.29 12.13 -16.40
N GLN A 244 -7.22 12.17 -17.73
CA GLN A 244 -6.06 11.68 -18.47
C GLN A 244 -4.76 12.28 -17.94
N SER A 245 -3.78 11.41 -17.67
CA SER A 245 -2.46 11.77 -17.14
C SER A 245 -2.49 12.51 -15.79
N ARG A 246 -3.52 12.26 -14.97
CA ARG A 246 -3.59 12.72 -13.58
C ARG A 246 -3.64 11.53 -12.64
N GLU A 247 -3.02 11.72 -11.48
CA GLU A 247 -2.98 10.77 -10.37
C GLU A 247 -4.01 11.16 -9.31
N VAL A 248 -4.62 10.17 -8.66
CA VAL A 248 -5.67 10.36 -7.65
C VAL A 248 -5.14 11.18 -6.47
N GLU A 249 -3.88 11.03 -6.08
CA GLU A 249 -3.22 11.79 -5.01
C GLU A 249 -3.16 13.31 -5.24
N HIS A 250 -3.30 13.77 -6.49
CA HIS A 250 -3.19 15.18 -6.88
C HIS A 250 -4.52 15.79 -7.35
N LEU A 251 -5.64 15.09 -7.18
CA LEU A 251 -6.94 15.60 -7.58
C LEU A 251 -7.56 16.55 -6.55
N GLU A 252 -8.19 17.60 -7.05
CA GLU A 252 -9.06 18.48 -6.25
C GLU A 252 -10.41 17.83 -5.94
N MET A 253 -11.07 18.25 -4.85
CA MET A 253 -12.36 17.71 -4.40
C MET A 253 -13.43 17.66 -5.50
N LYS A 254 -13.52 18.73 -6.31
CA LYS A 254 -14.49 18.82 -7.42
C LYS A 254 -14.24 17.73 -8.47
N VAL A 255 -12.98 17.42 -8.75
CA VAL A 255 -12.58 16.42 -9.74
C VAL A 255 -12.84 15.02 -9.20
N VAL A 256 -12.45 14.74 -7.95
CA VAL A 256 -12.74 13.46 -7.27
C VAL A 256 -14.25 13.18 -7.27
N THR A 257 -15.05 14.15 -6.82
CA THR A 257 -16.51 14.01 -6.74
C THR A 257 -17.11 13.77 -8.13
N LYS A 258 -16.64 14.49 -9.15
CA LYS A 258 -17.07 14.30 -10.54
C LYS A 258 -16.72 12.90 -11.04
N SER A 259 -15.47 12.46 -10.90
CA SER A 259 -15.03 11.12 -11.33
C SER A 259 -15.81 10.00 -10.65
N LEU A 260 -16.02 10.08 -9.34
CA LEU A 260 -16.79 9.08 -8.58
C LEU A 260 -18.30 9.10 -8.92
N SER A 261 -18.86 10.28 -9.23
CA SER A 261 -20.26 10.40 -9.68
C SER A 261 -20.47 9.84 -11.10
N GLN A 262 -19.44 9.92 -11.94
CA GLN A 262 -19.44 9.44 -13.33
C GLN A 262 -18.86 8.03 -13.47
N LYS A 263 -18.79 7.27 -12.38
CA LYS A 263 -18.32 5.87 -12.39
C LYS A 263 -19.15 5.01 -13.34
N GLU A 264 -18.47 4.18 -14.12
CA GLU A 264 -19.11 3.24 -15.05
C GLU A 264 -19.16 1.83 -14.45
N THR A 265 -20.09 1.00 -14.91
CA THR A 265 -20.16 -0.42 -14.52
C THR A 265 -18.89 -1.16 -14.95
N ALA A 266 -18.32 -1.96 -14.06
CA ALA A 266 -17.04 -2.63 -14.26
C ALA A 266 -16.98 -3.46 -15.56
N GLY A 267 -17.98 -4.30 -15.82
CA GLY A 267 -17.98 -5.16 -17.01
C GLY A 267 -17.89 -4.39 -18.34
N LYS A 268 -18.53 -3.21 -18.43
CA LYS A 268 -18.52 -2.39 -19.65
C LYS A 268 -17.14 -1.76 -19.88
N ILE A 269 -16.52 -1.23 -18.84
CA ILE A 269 -15.24 -0.52 -18.99
C ILE A 269 -14.08 -1.48 -19.17
N VAL A 270 -14.09 -2.63 -18.48
CA VAL A 270 -13.06 -3.66 -18.60
C VAL A 270 -13.03 -4.21 -20.02
N ALA A 271 -14.19 -4.54 -20.59
CA ALA A 271 -14.29 -4.98 -21.99
C ALA A 271 -13.79 -3.91 -22.97
N ARG A 272 -14.11 -2.63 -22.74
CA ARG A 272 -13.62 -1.52 -23.57
C ARG A 272 -12.11 -1.39 -23.51
N ILE A 273 -11.51 -1.40 -22.32
CA ILE A 273 -10.06 -1.26 -22.13
C ILE A 273 -9.32 -2.46 -22.69
N GLN A 274 -9.80 -3.68 -22.45
CA GLN A 274 -9.22 -4.89 -23.05
C GLN A 274 -9.22 -4.80 -24.58
N SER A 275 -10.31 -4.34 -25.19
CA SER A 275 -10.37 -4.16 -26.66
C SER A 275 -9.42 -3.08 -27.18
N GLN A 276 -9.15 -2.04 -26.39
CA GLN A 276 -8.19 -0.99 -26.73
C GLN A 276 -6.75 -1.49 -26.60
N MET A 277 -6.45 -2.21 -25.52
CA MET A 277 -5.14 -2.82 -25.29
C MET A 277 -4.81 -3.84 -26.39
N ASN A 278 -5.74 -4.73 -26.75
CA ASN A 278 -5.53 -5.67 -27.85
C ASN A 278 -5.27 -4.95 -29.19
N ARG A 279 -5.94 -3.81 -29.45
CA ARG A 279 -5.70 -3.00 -30.65
C ARG A 279 -4.37 -2.25 -30.63
N GLU A 280 -3.91 -1.82 -29.45
CA GLU A 280 -2.62 -1.16 -29.25
C GLU A 280 -1.47 -2.15 -29.32
N ASP A 281 -1.63 -3.35 -28.77
CA ASP A 281 -0.70 -4.46 -28.94
C ASP A 281 -0.62 -4.85 -30.43
N ASP A 282 -1.77 -5.01 -31.11
CA ASP A 282 -1.83 -5.21 -32.57
C ASP A 282 -1.16 -4.08 -33.38
N ARG A 283 -1.10 -2.86 -32.83
CA ARG A 283 -0.41 -1.70 -33.45
C ARG A 283 1.09 -1.70 -33.17
N SER A 284 1.49 -2.19 -32.00
CA SER A 284 2.86 -2.22 -31.50
C SER A 284 3.65 -3.38 -32.08
N VAL A 285 2.99 -4.51 -32.40
CA VAL A 285 3.60 -5.64 -33.13
C VAL A 285 3.73 -5.42 -34.64
N GLY A 286 3.28 -4.27 -35.14
CA GLY A 286 3.42 -3.87 -36.54
C GLY A 286 2.51 -4.66 -37.50
N ARG A 287 1.79 -3.95 -38.38
CA ARG A 287 1.36 -4.51 -39.67
C ARG A 287 2.58 -4.49 -40.61
N GLY A 288 3.57 -5.34 -40.34
CA GLY A 288 4.78 -5.46 -41.14
C GLY A 288 4.66 -6.62 -42.12
N SER A 289 4.78 -6.34 -43.41
CA SER A 289 5.15 -7.34 -44.42
C SER A 289 6.64 -7.66 -44.27
N GLU A 290 7.05 -8.22 -43.13
CA GLU A 290 8.41 -8.76 -43.01
C GLU A 290 8.41 -10.15 -43.62
N ALA A 291 9.09 -10.27 -44.75
CA ALA A 291 9.63 -11.54 -45.23
C ALA A 291 10.64 -12.04 -44.19
N LEU A 292 10.13 -12.63 -43.11
CA LEU A 292 10.92 -13.48 -42.23
C LEU A 292 11.31 -14.70 -43.05
N GLU A 293 12.62 -14.93 -43.24
CA GLU A 293 13.10 -16.19 -43.80
C GLU A 293 12.44 -17.34 -43.04
N THR A 294 11.70 -18.17 -43.77
CA THR A 294 10.93 -19.26 -43.16
C THR A 294 11.87 -20.18 -42.39
N PRO A 295 11.64 -20.40 -41.07
CA PRO A 295 12.48 -21.30 -40.27
C PRO A 295 12.58 -22.67 -40.94
N ASP A 296 13.75 -23.32 -40.87
CA ASP A 296 13.98 -24.60 -41.55
C ASP A 296 13.02 -25.70 -41.08
N GLU A 297 12.51 -25.60 -39.85
CA GLU A 297 11.44 -26.45 -39.31
C GLU A 297 10.12 -26.29 -40.06
N VAL A 298 9.75 -25.04 -40.42
CA VAL A 298 8.52 -24.74 -41.18
C VAL A 298 8.68 -25.12 -42.65
N LYS A 299 9.90 -25.03 -43.21
CA LYS A 299 10.21 -25.56 -44.56
C LYS A 299 9.96 -27.06 -44.66
N ALA A 300 10.30 -27.82 -43.60
CA ALA A 300 10.09 -29.25 -43.56
C ALA A 300 8.59 -29.64 -43.61
N TRP A 301 7.70 -28.74 -43.19
CA TRP A 301 6.25 -28.97 -43.21
C TRP A 301 5.61 -28.77 -44.59
N ALA A 302 6.31 -28.15 -45.54
CA ALA A 302 5.79 -27.89 -46.89
C ALA A 302 5.32 -29.17 -47.58
N GLY A 303 6.07 -30.27 -47.45
CA GLY A 303 5.70 -31.57 -48.03
C GLY A 303 4.42 -32.19 -47.45
N MET A 304 3.97 -31.71 -46.28
CA MET A 304 2.73 -32.18 -45.67
C MET A 304 1.49 -31.51 -46.24
N ILE A 305 1.65 -30.45 -47.05
CA ILE A 305 0.52 -29.76 -47.71
C ILE A 305 0.04 -30.53 -48.96
N ASP A 306 0.95 -31.20 -49.67
CA ASP A 306 0.69 -31.80 -50.99
C ASP A 306 -0.31 -32.97 -50.94
N GLY A 307 -0.49 -33.58 -49.77
CA GLY A 307 -1.45 -34.67 -49.54
C GLY A 307 -2.85 -34.22 -49.08
N LEU A 308 -3.06 -32.92 -48.88
CA LEU A 308 -4.28 -32.38 -48.26
C LEU A 308 -5.28 -31.84 -49.30
N LYS A 309 -6.57 -32.10 -49.07
CA LYS A 309 -7.64 -31.45 -49.83
C LYS A 309 -7.84 -30.02 -49.33
N GLN A 310 -8.41 -29.17 -50.19
CA GLN A 310 -8.72 -27.78 -49.84
C GLN A 310 -9.51 -27.66 -48.52
N ASN A 311 -9.07 -26.76 -47.65
CA ASN A 311 -9.57 -26.50 -46.30
C ASN A 311 -9.37 -27.66 -45.30
N GLN A 312 -8.39 -28.53 -45.54
CA GLN A 312 -7.91 -29.47 -44.53
C GLN A 312 -6.68 -28.91 -43.81
N ALA A 313 -6.45 -29.40 -42.60
CA ALA A 313 -5.33 -29.03 -41.77
C ALA A 313 -4.67 -30.27 -41.15
N VAL A 314 -3.40 -30.14 -40.82
CA VAL A 314 -2.60 -31.12 -40.08
C VAL A 314 -1.95 -30.40 -38.91
N ILE A 315 -2.10 -30.97 -37.72
CA ILE A 315 -1.46 -30.46 -36.52
C ILE A 315 -0.08 -31.12 -36.42
N ILE A 316 0.95 -30.31 -36.23
CA ILE A 316 2.33 -30.77 -36.05
C ILE A 316 2.59 -30.94 -34.55
N GLN A 317 3.03 -32.14 -34.16
CA GLN A 317 3.38 -32.49 -32.78
C GLN A 317 4.86 -32.21 -32.47
N GLU A 318 5.26 -32.37 -31.21
CA GLU A 318 6.64 -32.17 -30.74
C GLU A 318 7.69 -33.03 -31.47
N ASP A 319 7.30 -34.20 -31.97
CA ASP A 319 8.19 -35.09 -32.71
C ASP A 319 8.32 -34.75 -34.21
N GLY A 320 7.67 -33.65 -34.64
CA GLY A 320 7.63 -33.23 -36.04
C GLY A 320 6.68 -34.05 -36.92
N SER A 321 5.89 -34.97 -36.35
CA SER A 321 4.88 -35.73 -37.08
C SER A 321 3.58 -34.94 -37.23
N GLY A 322 2.88 -35.19 -38.35
CA GLY A 322 1.57 -34.62 -38.64
C GLY A 322 0.44 -35.54 -38.19
N SER A 323 -0.63 -34.94 -37.64
CA SER A 323 -1.91 -35.63 -37.42
C SER A 323 -2.58 -36.09 -38.72
N ASP A 324 -3.64 -36.90 -38.60
CA ASP A 324 -4.54 -37.15 -39.73
C ASP A 324 -5.15 -35.84 -40.28
N PRO A 325 -5.55 -35.78 -41.57
CA PRO A 325 -6.17 -34.61 -42.16
C PRO A 325 -7.49 -34.21 -41.49
N ILE A 326 -7.52 -33.05 -40.85
CA ILE A 326 -8.69 -32.50 -40.16
C ILE A 326 -9.38 -31.46 -41.05
N GLY A 327 -10.69 -31.53 -41.21
CA GLY A 327 -11.44 -30.49 -41.92
C GLY A 327 -11.55 -29.20 -41.09
N ALA A 328 -11.56 -28.04 -41.75
CA ALA A 328 -11.62 -26.73 -41.09
C ALA A 328 -12.77 -26.53 -40.08
N SER A 329 -13.87 -27.28 -40.20
CA SER A 329 -15.00 -27.24 -39.27
C SER A 329 -14.76 -27.98 -37.95
N LYS A 330 -13.87 -28.99 -37.95
CA LYS A 330 -13.51 -29.79 -36.76
C LYS A 330 -12.20 -29.35 -36.12
N LEU A 331 -11.45 -28.48 -36.81
CA LEU A 331 -10.12 -28.06 -36.41
C LEU A 331 -10.06 -27.45 -35.01
N GLN A 332 -11.07 -26.66 -34.63
CA GLN A 332 -11.12 -26.03 -33.30
C GLN A 332 -11.24 -27.05 -32.16
N GLU A 333 -12.07 -28.08 -32.35
CA GLU A 333 -12.29 -29.15 -31.36
C GLU A 333 -11.05 -30.03 -31.24
N THR A 334 -10.47 -30.45 -32.37
CA THR A 334 -9.28 -31.29 -32.39
C THR A 334 -8.03 -30.59 -31.86
N LEU A 335 -7.89 -29.28 -32.08
CA LEU A 335 -6.80 -28.48 -31.49
C LEU A 335 -6.93 -28.36 -29.96
N ALA A 336 -8.16 -28.24 -29.45
CA ALA A 336 -8.40 -28.18 -28.01
C ALA A 336 -8.13 -29.52 -27.30
N GLU A 337 -8.27 -30.64 -28.01
CA GLU A 337 -7.98 -32.00 -27.51
C GLU A 337 -6.51 -32.39 -27.68
N SER A 338 -5.74 -31.65 -28.49
CA SER A 338 -4.33 -31.96 -28.76
C SER A 338 -3.42 -31.53 -27.61
N SER A 339 -2.49 -32.41 -27.22
CA SER A 339 -1.51 -32.13 -26.17
C SER A 339 -0.25 -31.49 -26.77
N ASN A 340 -0.09 -30.18 -26.56
CA ASN A 340 1.09 -29.37 -26.90
C ASN A 340 1.49 -29.35 -28.40
N PRO A 341 0.64 -28.83 -29.29
CA PRO A 341 0.96 -28.72 -30.72
C PRO A 341 2.08 -27.70 -30.98
N GLN A 342 3.06 -28.06 -31.81
CA GLN A 342 4.17 -27.19 -32.22
C GLN A 342 3.83 -26.30 -33.42
N GLY A 343 2.98 -26.78 -34.31
CA GLY A 343 2.72 -26.13 -35.60
C GLY A 343 1.39 -26.53 -36.21
N LEU A 344 0.93 -25.76 -37.19
CA LEU A 344 -0.29 -26.05 -37.95
C LEU A 344 -0.06 -25.87 -39.45
N VAL A 345 -0.29 -26.92 -40.23
CA VAL A 345 -0.30 -26.86 -41.70
C VAL A 345 -1.75 -26.79 -42.17
N PHE A 346 -2.07 -25.83 -43.03
CA PHE A 346 -3.42 -25.60 -43.53
C PHE A 346 -3.45 -25.50 -45.06
N ALA A 347 -4.16 -26.41 -45.71
CA ALA A 347 -4.34 -26.44 -47.16
C ALA A 347 -5.38 -25.41 -47.61
N GLY A 348 -5.01 -24.14 -47.54
CA GLY A 348 -5.83 -23.01 -47.97
C GLY A 348 -5.23 -21.67 -47.55
N LYS A 349 -6.02 -20.62 -47.73
CA LYS A 349 -5.62 -19.27 -47.33
C LYS A 349 -5.69 -19.10 -45.82
N VAL A 350 -4.61 -18.65 -45.19
CA VAL A 350 -4.62 -18.34 -43.75
C VAL A 350 -5.50 -17.10 -43.52
N THR A 351 -6.65 -17.31 -42.85
CA THR A 351 -7.61 -16.27 -42.50
C THR A 351 -7.60 -16.00 -41.00
N GLY A 352 -8.26 -14.90 -40.56
CA GLY A 352 -8.33 -14.54 -39.15
C GLY A 352 -8.78 -15.66 -38.21
N LYS A 353 -9.66 -16.56 -38.66
CA LYS A 353 -10.12 -17.73 -37.88
C LYS A 353 -9.00 -18.74 -37.62
N ILE A 354 -8.12 -18.96 -38.59
CA ILE A 354 -7.00 -19.90 -38.45
C ILE A 354 -5.99 -19.37 -37.43
N PHE A 355 -5.71 -18.06 -37.45
CA PHE A 355 -4.91 -17.40 -36.42
C PHE A 355 -5.52 -17.55 -35.02
N ASP A 356 -6.83 -17.36 -34.90
CA ASP A 356 -7.53 -17.47 -33.61
C ASP A 356 -7.50 -18.92 -33.09
N TYR A 357 -7.62 -19.92 -33.97
CA TYR A 357 -7.51 -21.34 -33.59
C TYR A 357 -6.09 -21.73 -33.18
N ALA A 358 -5.08 -21.32 -33.94
CA ALA A 358 -3.68 -21.59 -33.63
C ALA A 358 -3.27 -20.93 -32.30
N SER A 359 -3.64 -19.66 -32.11
CA SER A 359 -3.36 -18.91 -30.88
C SER A 359 -4.03 -19.55 -29.65
N GLY A 360 -5.29 -19.96 -29.78
CA GLY A 360 -6.02 -20.65 -28.71
C GLY A 360 -5.42 -22.00 -28.32
N ALA A 361 -4.65 -22.62 -29.22
CA ALA A 361 -3.96 -23.88 -28.99
C ALA A 361 -2.48 -23.71 -28.58
N GLY A 362 -1.99 -22.46 -28.43
CA GLY A 362 -0.60 -22.17 -28.11
C GLY A 362 0.39 -22.38 -29.26
N ILE A 363 -0.09 -22.45 -30.51
CA ILE A 363 0.75 -22.66 -31.69
C ILE A 363 1.33 -21.33 -32.15
N GLU A 364 2.65 -21.25 -32.27
CA GLU A 364 3.34 -20.03 -32.70
C GLU A 364 3.45 -19.90 -34.22
N ASN A 365 3.49 -21.02 -34.96
CA ASN A 365 3.74 -21.03 -36.41
C ASN A 365 2.66 -21.79 -37.21
N VAL A 366 2.15 -21.14 -38.26
CA VAL A 366 1.16 -21.71 -39.18
C VAL A 366 1.71 -21.67 -40.60
N LEU A 367 1.66 -22.79 -41.32
CA LEU A 367 1.99 -22.86 -42.74
C LEU A 367 0.70 -23.01 -43.57
N GLY A 368 0.45 -22.08 -44.48
CA GLY A 368 -0.70 -22.12 -45.39
C GLY A 368 -0.29 -22.22 -46.85
N THR A 369 -1.23 -22.59 -47.72
CA THR A 369 -1.02 -22.52 -49.18
C THR A 369 -0.75 -21.08 -49.64
N SER A 370 -1.49 -20.14 -49.06
CA SER A 370 -1.26 -18.70 -49.25
C SER A 370 -1.57 -17.95 -47.95
N VAL A 371 -0.92 -16.81 -47.76
CA VAL A 371 -1.19 -15.93 -46.62
C VAL A 371 -1.91 -14.66 -47.09
N GLY A 372 -2.84 -14.16 -46.28
CA GLY A 372 -3.53 -12.91 -46.56
C GLY A 372 -2.61 -11.68 -46.38
N LYS A 373 -3.20 -10.48 -46.43
CA LYS A 373 -2.48 -9.22 -46.09
C LYS A 373 -1.98 -9.18 -44.63
N VAL A 374 -2.36 -10.15 -43.81
CA VAL A 374 -2.00 -10.29 -42.41
C VAL A 374 -1.18 -11.57 -42.31
N THR A 375 0.11 -11.43 -42.05
CA THR A 375 1.08 -12.52 -41.90
C THR A 375 1.34 -12.85 -40.43
N ARG A 376 0.98 -11.97 -39.50
CA ARG A 376 1.08 -12.21 -38.05
C ARG A 376 -0.15 -11.69 -37.33
N LYS A 377 -0.69 -12.48 -36.38
CA LYS A 377 -1.84 -12.09 -35.55
C LYS A 377 -1.86 -12.91 -34.26
N SER A 378 -2.15 -12.28 -33.12
CA SER A 378 -2.34 -12.96 -31.82
C SER A 378 -1.16 -13.86 -31.39
N GLY A 379 0.08 -13.40 -31.61
CA GLY A 379 1.30 -14.16 -31.30
C GLY A 379 1.69 -15.20 -32.35
N VAL A 380 0.81 -15.50 -33.31
CA VAL A 380 1.01 -16.53 -34.34
C VAL A 380 1.56 -15.92 -35.63
N GLN A 381 2.60 -16.52 -36.17
CA GLN A 381 3.20 -16.20 -37.46
C GLN A 381 2.69 -17.16 -38.53
N ALA A 382 2.23 -16.62 -39.66
CA ALA A 382 1.80 -17.38 -40.82
C ALA A 382 2.82 -17.30 -41.95
N TYR A 383 3.14 -18.45 -42.51
CA TYR A 383 4.02 -18.63 -43.66
C TYR A 383 3.22 -19.18 -44.84
N SER A 384 3.70 -18.91 -46.05
CA SER A 384 3.09 -19.35 -47.30
C SER A 384 3.98 -20.38 -47.97
N THR A 385 3.41 -21.45 -48.52
CA THR A 385 4.14 -22.34 -49.43
C THR A 385 4.47 -21.69 -50.76
N GLU A 386 3.78 -20.61 -51.15
CA GLU A 386 4.12 -19.81 -52.34
C GLU A 386 5.40 -18.98 -52.14
N ASP A 387 5.78 -18.71 -50.88
CA ASP A 387 6.92 -17.85 -50.51
C ASP A 387 8.12 -18.66 -49.99
N LEU A 388 8.11 -19.99 -50.15
CA LEU A 388 9.02 -20.96 -49.54
C LEU A 388 10.17 -21.43 -50.43
#